data_AF-A0A8W7P5H9-F1
#
_entry.id   AF-A0A8W7P5H9-F1
#
_cell.length_a   1.000
_cell.length_b   1.000
_cell.length_c   1.000
_cell.angle_alpha   90.00
_cell.angle_beta   90.00
_cell.angle_gamma   90.00
#
_symmetry.space_group_name_H-M   'P 1'
#
loop_
_entity.id
_entity.type
_entity.pdbx_description
1 polymer ?
#
loop_
_entity_poly.entity_id
_entity_poly.type
_entity_poly.pdbx_seq_one_letter_code
_entity_poly.pdbx_strand_id
1 'polypeptide(L)'
;MSEKYLRQQNLVLLPPEQPKYTPRDWNANNRRQNLFSLEQQALADRVISESDRIIDETKHTTEESKSEVDFRLRERIEDIQFRRDELQQQKKDAHIEEEALKVNSTDEEWIMVTNRNIEATAKEISSAQPLRSYVDQLLRQVAEDIRTQVERTNAAFRERVAEMRYTKTKLENVHKETVRQVNELTRTVTRLEREIAEKEGYVALAQTRLANRSQRPGIELCRDNVYEGLKKELAALRGTIAKLDGSLVRSKATLRYLLNTQVMQEEEINLKTESLRIDEVDCITMRESFKFQSF
;
A
#
# COMPACT_ATOMS: atom_id res chain seq x y z
N MET A 1 -77.32 43.01 50.98
CA MET A 1 -77.67 42.46 49.65
C MET A 1 -76.46 42.69 48.76
N SER A 2 -75.59 41.67 48.67
CA SER A 2 -75.49 40.71 47.56
C SER A 2 -74.83 41.32 46.32
N GLU A 3 -73.53 41.02 46.19
CA GLU A 3 -72.78 41.02 44.92
C GLU A 3 -71.46 40.30 45.28
N LYS A 4 -71.42 38.97 45.37
CA LYS A 4 -71.44 38.08 44.19
C LYS A 4 -70.57 38.57 43.03
N TYR A 5 -69.44 39.22 43.32
CA TYR A 5 -68.28 39.24 42.41
C TYR A 5 -67.04 38.77 43.16
N LEU A 6 -67.02 37.47 43.40
CA LEU A 6 -65.82 36.71 43.71
C LEU A 6 -64.73 37.03 42.67
N ARG A 7 -63.55 37.39 43.20
CA ARG A 7 -62.24 37.02 42.64
C ARG A 7 -62.06 37.30 41.14
N GLN A 8 -62.07 38.56 40.76
CA GLN A 8 -61.20 38.98 39.65
C GLN A 8 -59.91 39.54 40.25
N GLN A 9 -59.06 38.64 40.74
CA GLN A 9 -57.62 38.92 40.71
C GLN A 9 -57.28 39.18 39.26
N ASN A 10 -56.70 40.34 38.96
CA ASN A 10 -56.10 40.67 37.68
C ASN A 10 -55.06 39.60 37.31
N LEU A 11 -55.51 38.49 36.73
CA LEU A 11 -54.67 37.51 36.06
C LEU A 11 -54.32 38.10 34.69
N VAL A 12 -53.30 38.96 34.68
CA VAL A 12 -52.59 39.26 33.45
C VAL A 12 -52.02 37.93 32.96
N LEU A 13 -52.59 37.38 31.88
CA LEU A 13 -52.00 36.27 31.15
C LEU A 13 -50.68 36.77 30.57
N LEU A 14 -49.61 36.66 31.35
CA LEU A 14 -48.25 36.82 30.85
C LEU A 14 -48.08 35.78 29.74
N PRO A 15 -47.71 36.18 28.51
CA PRO A 15 -47.35 35.23 27.47
C PRO A 15 -46.33 34.27 28.06
N PRO A 16 -46.39 32.95 27.74
CA PRO A 16 -45.41 32.00 28.27
C PRO A 16 -44.01 32.58 28.05
N GLU A 17 -43.25 32.76 29.13
CA GLU A 17 -41.90 33.30 29.04
C GLU A 17 -41.15 32.49 27.99
N GLN A 18 -40.58 33.18 26.98
CA GLN A 18 -39.79 32.49 25.99
C GLN A 18 -38.67 31.75 26.72
N PRO A 19 -38.42 30.47 26.39
CA PRO A 19 -37.41 29.68 27.08
C PRO A 19 -36.07 30.41 26.98
N LYS A 20 -35.62 30.99 28.11
CA LYS A 20 -34.34 31.70 28.18
C LYS A 20 -33.25 30.65 28.31
N TYR A 21 -32.24 30.75 27.45
CA TYR A 21 -31.07 29.89 27.51
C TYR A 21 -30.47 29.91 28.91
N THR A 22 -30.21 28.73 29.47
CA THR A 22 -29.53 28.62 30.74
C THR A 22 -28.06 28.99 30.58
N PRO A 23 -27.35 29.39 31.65
CA PRO A 23 -25.90 29.55 31.59
C PRO A 23 -25.17 28.30 31.07
N ARG A 24 -25.76 27.12 31.28
CA ARG A 24 -25.24 25.86 30.75
C ARG A 24 -25.37 25.78 29.23
N ASP A 25 -26.49 26.21 28.66
CA ASP A 25 -26.71 26.25 27.21
C ASP A 25 -25.76 27.25 26.53
N TRP A 26 -25.56 28.42 27.15
CA TRP A 26 -24.59 29.42 26.67
C TRP A 26 -23.15 28.87 26.69
N ASN A 27 -22.74 28.23 27.79
CA ASN A 27 -21.43 27.62 27.90
C ASN A 27 -21.22 26.48 26.90
N ALA A 28 -22.25 25.64 26.68
CA ALA A 28 -22.20 24.55 25.70
C ALA A 28 -22.06 25.09 24.26
N ASN A 29 -22.83 26.13 23.91
CA ASN A 29 -22.75 26.77 22.60
C ASN A 29 -21.37 27.42 22.36
N ASN A 30 -20.85 28.18 23.32
CA ASN A 30 -19.53 28.80 23.19
C ASN A 30 -18.41 27.77 23.10
N ARG A 31 -18.47 26.69 23.87
CA ARG A 31 -17.50 25.59 23.73
C ARG A 31 -17.55 24.97 22.33
N ARG A 32 -18.76 24.76 21.79
CA ARG A 32 -18.93 24.22 20.44
C ARG A 32 -18.42 25.18 19.37
N GLN A 33 -18.71 26.47 19.48
CA GLN A 33 -18.22 27.50 18.55
C GLN A 33 -16.70 27.66 18.63
N ASN A 34 -16.13 27.64 19.83
CA ASN A 34 -14.68 27.67 20.02
C ASN A 34 -14.01 26.43 19.40
N LEU A 35 -14.59 25.24 19.60
CA LEU A 35 -14.08 24.01 18.99
C LEU A 35 -14.13 24.09 17.45
N PHE A 36 -15.25 24.54 16.89
CA PHE A 36 -15.38 24.75 15.44
C PHE A 36 -14.36 25.76 14.91
N SER A 37 -14.13 26.87 15.63
CA SER A 37 -13.11 27.86 15.25
C SER A 37 -11.70 27.29 15.26
N LEU A 38 -11.37 26.44 16.25
CA LEU A 38 -10.07 25.76 16.32
C LEU A 38 -9.91 24.75 15.17
N GLU A 39 -10.97 24.02 14.82
CA GLU A 39 -10.97 23.13 13.66
C GLU A 39 -10.76 23.88 12.34
N GLN A 40 -11.39 25.04 12.18
CA GLN A 40 -11.19 25.92 11.02
C GLN A 40 -9.77 26.46 10.95
N GLN A 41 -9.19 26.87 12.08
CA GLN A 41 -7.80 27.32 12.14
C GLN A 41 -6.83 26.19 11.75
N ALA A 42 -7.03 24.98 12.28
CA ALA A 42 -6.21 23.82 11.91
C ALA A 42 -6.34 23.42 10.43
N LEU A 43 -7.47 23.72 9.79
CA LEU A 43 -7.61 23.59 8.33
C LEU A 43 -6.82 24.68 7.59
N ALA A 44 -6.91 25.94 8.03
CA ALA A 44 -6.16 27.05 7.44
C ALA A 44 -4.64 26.83 7.53
N ASP A 45 -4.14 26.40 8.69
CA ASP A 45 -2.71 26.10 8.89
C ASP A 45 -2.23 24.99 7.95
N ARG A 46 -3.07 23.97 7.71
CA ARG A 46 -2.77 22.92 6.72
C ARG A 46 -2.72 23.46 5.30
N VAL A 47 -3.64 24.33 4.91
CA VAL A 47 -3.65 24.94 3.57
C VAL A 47 -2.41 25.83 3.38
N ILE A 48 -2.00 26.59 4.39
CA ILE A 48 -0.78 27.40 4.34
C ILE A 48 0.44 26.50 4.18
N SER A 49 0.57 25.46 5.01
CA SER A 49 1.69 24.51 4.91
C SER A 49 1.75 23.81 3.56
N GLU A 50 0.61 23.43 2.99
CA GLU A 50 0.56 22.82 1.65
C GLU A 50 0.92 23.84 0.57
N SER A 51 0.48 25.10 0.72
CA SER A 51 0.82 26.18 -0.21
C SER A 51 2.32 26.47 -0.20
N ASP A 52 2.94 26.54 0.97
CA ASP A 52 4.39 26.73 1.12
C ASP A 52 5.16 25.58 0.47
N ARG A 53 4.72 24.32 0.69
CA ARG A 53 5.32 23.16 0.03
C ARG A 53 5.23 23.26 -1.49
N ILE A 54 4.07 23.61 -2.02
CA ILE A 54 3.86 23.77 -3.47
C ILE A 54 4.73 24.89 -4.02
N ILE A 55 4.89 25.99 -3.30
CA ILE A 55 5.77 27.10 -3.71
C ILE A 55 7.22 26.61 -3.80
N ASP A 56 7.71 25.91 -2.78
CA ASP A 56 9.07 25.37 -2.77
C ASP A 56 9.29 24.35 -3.89
N GLU A 57 8.34 23.44 -4.11
CA GLU A 57 8.38 22.45 -5.19
C GLU A 57 8.36 23.12 -6.58
N THR A 58 7.49 24.11 -6.77
CA THR A 58 7.41 24.88 -8.02
C THR A 58 8.69 25.66 -8.27
N LYS A 59 9.26 26.27 -7.23
CA LYS A 59 10.51 27.02 -7.33
C LYS A 59 11.67 26.10 -7.70
N HIS A 60 11.81 24.97 -7.01
CA HIS A 60 12.86 23.99 -7.26
C HIS A 60 12.79 23.45 -8.69
N THR A 61 11.62 22.97 -9.12
CA THR A 61 11.43 22.45 -10.49
C THR A 61 11.67 23.51 -11.57
N THR A 62 11.31 24.77 -11.30
CA THR A 62 11.59 25.90 -12.20
C THR A 62 13.09 26.20 -12.30
N GLU A 63 13.80 26.20 -11.17
CA GLU A 63 15.26 26.45 -11.13
C GLU A 63 16.05 25.33 -11.83
N GLU A 64 15.65 24.07 -11.64
CA GLU A 64 16.22 22.93 -12.35
C GLU A 64 15.97 23.01 -13.86
N SER A 65 14.72 23.24 -14.26
CA SER A 65 14.33 23.38 -15.67
C SER A 65 15.09 24.52 -16.35
N LYS A 66 15.21 25.66 -15.66
CA LYS A 66 15.98 26.80 -16.16
C LYS A 66 17.47 26.45 -16.32
N SER A 67 18.06 25.78 -15.33
CA SER A 67 19.48 25.41 -15.36
C SER A 67 19.80 24.46 -16.51
N GLU A 68 18.92 23.48 -16.77
CA GLU A 68 19.04 22.56 -17.91
C GLU A 68 18.90 23.32 -19.23
N VAL A 69 17.88 24.17 -19.37
CA VAL A 69 17.69 24.98 -20.59
C VAL A 69 18.90 25.88 -20.85
N ASP A 70 19.39 26.58 -19.82
CA ASP A 70 20.57 27.44 -19.94
C ASP A 70 21.83 26.64 -20.34
N PHE A 71 21.98 25.41 -19.83
CA PHE A 71 23.07 24.52 -20.23
C PHE A 71 22.95 24.11 -21.71
N ARG A 72 21.78 23.63 -22.13
CA ARG A 72 21.53 23.22 -23.54
C ARG A 72 21.70 24.37 -24.53
N LEU A 73 21.28 25.58 -24.15
CA LEU A 73 21.46 26.76 -24.98
C LEU A 73 22.95 27.10 -25.13
N ARG A 74 23.77 26.96 -24.07
CA ARG A 74 25.23 27.14 -24.17
C ARG A 74 25.86 26.14 -25.12
N GLU A 75 25.58 24.84 -24.96
CA GLU A 75 26.08 23.80 -25.89
C GLU A 75 25.69 24.11 -27.33
N ARG A 76 24.44 24.52 -27.56
CA ARG A 76 23.95 24.83 -28.91
C ARG A 76 24.64 26.05 -29.52
N ILE A 77 24.95 27.06 -28.71
CA ILE A 77 25.70 28.23 -29.17
C ILE A 77 27.13 27.82 -29.58
N GLU A 78 27.79 26.98 -28.79
CA GLU A 78 29.13 26.47 -29.10
C GLU A 78 29.14 25.66 -30.41
N ASP A 79 28.17 24.77 -30.60
CA ASP A 79 28.00 24.01 -31.85
C ASP A 79 27.79 24.91 -33.07
N ILE A 80 26.95 25.94 -32.93
CA ILE A 80 26.67 26.88 -34.04
C ILE A 80 27.92 27.69 -34.37
N GLN A 81 28.69 28.11 -33.35
CA GLN A 81 29.96 28.81 -33.55
C GLN A 81 30.98 27.91 -34.27
N PHE A 82 31.12 26.66 -33.85
CA PHE A 82 32.01 25.69 -34.49
C PHE A 82 31.65 25.48 -35.96
N ARG A 83 30.37 25.22 -36.28
CA ARG A 83 29.91 25.04 -37.68
C ARG A 83 30.10 26.29 -38.52
N ARG A 84 29.88 27.48 -37.95
CA ARG A 84 30.14 28.74 -38.64
C ARG A 84 31.62 28.85 -39.01
N ASP A 85 32.52 28.54 -38.08
CA ASP A 85 33.96 28.66 -38.30
C ASP A 85 34.45 27.64 -39.33
N GLU A 86 33.91 26.42 -39.30
CA GLU A 86 34.15 25.39 -40.32
C GLU A 86 33.66 25.82 -41.70
N LEU A 87 32.45 26.35 -41.81
CA LEU A 87 31.92 26.88 -43.08
C LEU A 87 32.72 28.08 -43.59
N GLN A 88 33.23 28.93 -42.69
CA GLN A 88 34.12 30.03 -43.06
C GLN A 88 35.45 29.51 -43.60
N GLN A 89 35.97 28.43 -43.03
CA GLN A 89 37.19 27.79 -43.52
C GLN A 89 36.96 27.14 -44.90
N GLN A 90 35.91 26.33 -45.05
CA GLN A 90 35.54 25.72 -46.34
C GLN A 90 35.32 26.77 -47.43
N LYS A 91 34.69 27.91 -47.10
CA LYS A 91 34.53 29.02 -48.04
C LYS A 91 35.87 29.57 -48.51
N LYS A 92 36.87 29.71 -47.61
CA LYS A 92 38.22 30.15 -47.98
C LYS A 92 38.88 29.13 -48.90
N ASP A 93 38.78 27.85 -48.55
CA ASP A 93 39.40 26.77 -49.33
C ASP A 93 38.77 26.67 -50.73
N ALA A 94 37.44 26.73 -50.83
CA ALA A 94 36.74 26.76 -52.11
C ALA A 94 37.10 27.99 -52.95
N HIS A 95 37.34 29.15 -52.34
CA HIS A 95 37.78 30.34 -53.07
C HIS A 95 39.21 30.18 -53.61
N ILE A 96 40.10 29.54 -52.85
CA ILE A 96 41.45 29.20 -53.31
C ILE A 96 41.37 28.21 -54.48
N GLU A 97 40.51 27.20 -54.40
CA GLU A 97 40.28 26.25 -55.50
C GLU A 97 39.69 26.93 -56.73
N GLU A 98 38.71 27.84 -56.58
CA GLU A 98 38.12 28.62 -57.68
C GLU A 98 39.18 29.47 -58.40
N GLU A 99 40.07 30.12 -57.65
CA GLU A 99 41.18 30.89 -58.22
C GLU A 99 42.21 29.97 -58.92
N ALA A 100 42.47 28.78 -58.38
CA ALA A 100 43.33 27.80 -59.01
C ALA A 100 42.75 27.25 -60.33
N LEU A 101 41.42 27.11 -60.42
CA LEU A 101 40.71 26.63 -61.62
C LEU A 101 40.63 27.67 -62.76
N LYS A 102 40.87 28.96 -62.50
CA LYS A 102 40.89 30.03 -63.52
C LYS A 102 42.17 30.03 -64.36
N VAL A 103 43.19 29.29 -63.94
CA VAL A 103 44.42 29.07 -64.72
C VAL A 103 44.14 27.96 -65.73
N ASN A 104 44.24 28.26 -67.03
CA ASN A 104 44.17 27.25 -68.10
C ASN A 104 45.25 26.21 -67.87
N SER A 105 44.87 25.11 -67.24
CA SER A 105 45.76 24.00 -66.89
C SER A 105 46.03 23.18 -68.15
N THR A 106 47.30 22.87 -68.36
CA THR A 106 47.71 21.92 -69.40
C THR A 106 47.24 20.50 -69.04
N ASP A 107 47.08 19.60 -70.03
CA ASP A 107 46.66 18.21 -69.78
C ASP A 107 47.53 17.50 -68.73
N GLU A 108 48.83 17.82 -68.66
CA GLU A 108 49.75 17.29 -67.66
C GLU A 108 49.44 17.76 -66.23
N GLU A 109 49.04 19.02 -66.07
CA GLU A 109 48.64 19.58 -64.76
C GLU A 109 47.32 18.97 -64.28
N TRP A 110 46.36 18.73 -65.20
CA TRP A 110 45.12 18.05 -64.87
C TRP A 110 45.33 16.60 -64.43
N ILE A 111 46.22 15.87 -65.12
CA ILE A 111 46.63 14.51 -64.73
C ILE A 111 47.29 14.53 -63.34
N MET A 112 48.15 15.51 -63.07
CA MET A 112 48.81 15.64 -61.76
C MET A 112 47.80 15.88 -60.63
N VAL A 113 46.85 16.80 -60.81
CA VAL A 113 45.79 17.07 -59.82
C VAL A 113 44.90 15.85 -59.62
N THR A 114 44.52 15.16 -60.70
CA THR A 114 43.69 13.95 -60.63
C THR A 114 44.39 12.83 -59.86
N ASN A 115 45.68 12.58 -60.15
CA ASN A 115 46.47 11.60 -59.40
C ASN A 115 46.60 11.97 -57.92
N ARG A 116 46.81 13.27 -57.62
CA ARG A 116 46.84 13.76 -56.24
C ARG A 116 45.51 13.53 -55.51
N ASN A 117 44.38 13.72 -56.18
CA ASN A 117 43.05 13.46 -55.64
C ASN A 117 42.82 11.96 -55.40
N ILE A 118 43.28 11.09 -56.30
CA ILE A 118 43.21 9.63 -56.12
C ILE A 118 44.05 9.20 -54.91
N GLU A 119 45.26 9.72 -54.76
CA GLU A 119 46.10 9.43 -53.60
C GLU A 119 45.50 9.96 -52.28
N ALA A 120 44.92 11.16 -52.30
CA ALA A 120 44.24 11.74 -51.14
C ALA A 120 43.02 10.90 -50.75
N THR A 121 42.15 10.55 -51.70
CA THR A 121 40.98 9.70 -51.45
C THR A 121 41.36 8.30 -50.98
N ALA A 122 42.43 7.71 -51.51
CA ALA A 122 42.94 6.42 -51.03
C ALA A 122 43.42 6.50 -49.57
N LYS A 123 44.08 7.59 -49.18
CA LYS A 123 44.49 7.83 -47.78
C LYS A 123 43.27 7.98 -46.86
N GLU A 124 42.24 8.72 -47.28
CA GLU A 124 40.99 8.86 -46.51
C GLU A 124 40.23 7.54 -46.37
N ILE A 125 40.18 6.70 -47.42
CA ILE A 125 39.56 5.36 -47.32
C ILE A 125 40.35 4.49 -46.33
N SER A 126 41.68 4.52 -46.41
CA SER A 126 42.54 3.76 -45.49
C SER A 126 42.42 4.24 -44.05
N SER A 127 42.22 5.54 -43.80
CA SER A 127 42.03 6.10 -42.46
C SER A 127 40.64 5.78 -41.89
N ALA A 128 39.62 5.64 -42.75
CA ALA A 128 38.25 5.29 -42.35
C ALA A 128 38.05 3.80 -42.02
N GLN A 129 38.84 2.89 -42.60
CA GLN A 129 38.73 1.43 -42.35
C GLN A 129 38.85 1.01 -40.87
N PRO A 130 39.83 1.52 -40.09
CA PRO A 130 39.91 1.28 -38.65
C PRO A 130 38.68 1.77 -37.90
N LEU A 131 38.14 2.94 -38.27
CA LEU A 131 36.94 3.49 -37.63
C LEU A 131 35.73 2.59 -37.86
N ARG A 132 35.54 2.09 -39.08
CA ARG A 132 34.45 1.15 -39.39
C ARG A 132 34.59 -0.16 -38.61
N SER A 133 35.79 -0.72 -38.57
CA SER A 133 36.08 -1.94 -37.80
C SER A 133 35.81 -1.74 -36.30
N TYR A 134 36.17 -0.57 -35.78
CA TYR A 134 35.91 -0.21 -34.39
C TYR A 134 34.42 -0.07 -34.08
N VAL A 135 33.66 0.60 -34.96
CA VAL A 135 32.19 0.69 -34.86
C VAL A 135 31.55 -0.70 -34.89
N ASP A 136 31.96 -1.57 -35.82
CA ASP A 136 31.44 -2.94 -35.90
C ASP A 136 31.73 -3.75 -34.63
N GLN A 137 32.92 -3.58 -34.04
CA GLN A 137 33.28 -4.22 -32.78
C GLN A 137 32.43 -3.69 -31.62
N LEU A 138 32.23 -2.38 -31.53
CA LEU A 138 31.38 -1.76 -30.51
C LEU A 138 29.93 -2.23 -30.62
N LEU A 139 29.37 -2.28 -31.84
CA LEU A 139 28.00 -2.76 -32.05
C LEU A 139 27.84 -4.22 -31.62
N ARG A 140 28.82 -5.09 -31.94
CA ARG A 140 28.82 -6.49 -31.47
C ARG A 140 28.90 -6.58 -29.96
N GLN A 141 29.76 -5.78 -29.32
CA GLN A 141 29.89 -5.77 -27.86
C GLN A 141 28.58 -5.32 -27.20
N VAL A 142 27.99 -4.21 -27.65
CA VAL A 142 26.72 -3.71 -27.11
C VAL A 142 25.59 -4.72 -27.30
N ALA A 143 25.52 -5.38 -28.45
CA ALA A 143 24.52 -6.43 -28.68
C ALA A 143 24.68 -7.61 -27.70
N GLU A 144 25.92 -8.02 -27.43
CA GLU A 144 26.20 -9.10 -26.48
C GLU A 144 25.95 -8.70 -25.02
N ASP A 145 26.29 -7.47 -24.66
CA ASP A 145 26.01 -6.91 -23.33
C ASP A 145 24.50 -6.86 -23.08
N ILE A 146 23.71 -6.45 -24.07
CA ILE A 146 22.24 -6.43 -23.99
C ILE A 146 21.69 -7.86 -23.80
N ARG A 147 22.16 -8.84 -24.59
CA ARG A 147 21.71 -10.24 -24.45
C ARG A 147 22.03 -10.78 -23.05
N THR A 148 23.27 -10.61 -22.61
CA THR A 148 23.72 -11.05 -21.29
C THR A 148 22.88 -10.40 -20.18
N GLN A 149 22.60 -9.10 -20.29
CA GLN A 149 21.80 -8.39 -19.30
C GLN A 149 20.34 -8.87 -19.27
N VAL A 150 19.75 -9.14 -20.44
CA VAL A 150 18.39 -9.70 -20.55
C VAL A 150 18.32 -11.09 -19.93
N GLU A 151 19.29 -11.96 -20.22
CA GLU A 151 19.36 -13.30 -19.65
C GLU A 151 19.50 -13.27 -18.12
N ARG A 152 20.44 -12.45 -17.61
CA ARG A 152 20.66 -12.30 -16.16
C ARG A 152 19.43 -11.80 -15.45
N THR A 153 18.79 -10.75 -15.97
CA THR A 153 17.59 -10.18 -15.35
C THR A 153 16.38 -11.11 -15.47
N ASN A 154 16.22 -11.85 -16.57
CA ASN A 154 15.18 -12.87 -16.72
C ASN A 154 15.40 -14.06 -15.76
N ALA A 155 16.65 -14.48 -15.54
CA ALA A 155 16.97 -15.54 -14.60
C ALA A 155 16.64 -15.14 -13.16
N ALA A 156 17.08 -13.95 -12.73
CA ALA A 156 16.76 -13.40 -11.40
C ALA A 156 15.24 -13.24 -11.20
N PHE A 157 14.52 -12.81 -12.24
CA PHE A 157 13.06 -12.68 -12.19
C PHE A 157 12.39 -14.06 -12.01
N ARG A 158 12.82 -15.08 -12.76
CA ARG A 158 12.31 -16.45 -12.62
C ARG A 158 12.54 -17.02 -11.22
N GLU A 159 13.70 -16.75 -10.63
CA GLU A 159 14.03 -17.15 -9.26
C GLU A 159 13.09 -16.47 -8.26
N ARG A 160 12.90 -15.15 -8.36
CA ARG A 160 11.98 -14.37 -7.52
C ARG A 160 10.54 -14.91 -7.58
N VAL A 161 10.04 -15.23 -8.78
CA VAL A 161 8.70 -15.83 -8.97
C VAL A 161 8.63 -17.21 -8.32
N ALA A 162 9.67 -18.04 -8.47
CA ALA A 162 9.72 -19.36 -7.84
C ALA A 162 9.72 -19.28 -6.30
N GLU A 163 10.50 -18.37 -5.72
CA GLU A 163 10.48 -18.09 -4.28
C GLU A 163 9.10 -17.62 -3.81
N MET A 164 8.46 -16.71 -4.56
CA MET A 164 7.13 -16.22 -4.22
C MET A 164 6.09 -17.34 -4.24
N ARG A 165 6.09 -18.20 -5.27
CA ARG A 165 5.24 -19.39 -5.35
C ARG A 165 5.46 -20.34 -4.18
N TYR A 166 6.72 -20.56 -3.81
CA TYR A 166 7.06 -21.43 -2.69
C TYR A 166 6.54 -20.86 -1.36
N THR A 167 6.76 -19.57 -1.09
CA THR A 167 6.26 -18.93 0.14
C THR A 167 4.73 -18.93 0.19
N LYS A 168 4.05 -18.67 -0.94
CA LYS A 168 2.59 -18.78 -1.05
C LYS A 168 2.11 -20.20 -0.72
N THR A 169 2.72 -21.23 -1.32
CA THR A 169 2.35 -22.64 -1.09
C THR A 169 2.52 -23.02 0.40
N LYS A 170 3.62 -22.57 1.03
CA LYS A 170 3.82 -22.76 2.47
C LYS A 170 2.73 -22.11 3.30
N LEU A 171 2.39 -20.86 2.98
CA LEU A 171 1.36 -20.10 3.67
C LEU A 171 -0.02 -20.76 3.53
N GLU A 172 -0.37 -21.23 2.33
CA GLU A 172 -1.61 -22.00 2.08
C GLU A 172 -1.68 -23.28 2.92
N ASN A 173 -0.56 -23.97 3.11
CA ASN A 173 -0.50 -25.16 3.96
C ASN A 173 -0.71 -24.83 5.44
N VAL A 174 -0.09 -23.75 5.94
CA VAL A 174 -0.30 -23.27 7.31
C VAL A 174 -1.74 -22.78 7.50
N HIS A 175 -2.32 -22.14 6.49
CA HIS A 175 -3.72 -21.72 6.49
C HIS A 175 -4.68 -22.90 6.58
N LYS A 176 -4.47 -23.96 5.78
CA LYS A 176 -5.26 -25.21 5.86
C LYS A 176 -5.23 -25.82 7.26
N GLU A 177 -4.06 -25.85 7.90
CA GLU A 177 -3.94 -26.35 9.27
C GLU A 177 -4.64 -25.45 10.28
N THR A 178 -4.54 -24.12 10.12
CA THR A 178 -5.24 -23.14 10.97
C THR A 178 -6.76 -23.32 10.87
N VAL A 179 -7.30 -23.46 9.65
CA VAL A 179 -8.73 -23.74 9.41
C VAL A 179 -9.17 -25.06 10.05
N ARG A 180 -8.34 -26.11 9.96
CA ARG A 180 -8.61 -27.38 10.65
C ARG A 180 -8.70 -27.17 12.16
N GLN A 181 -7.77 -26.44 12.76
CA GLN A 181 -7.75 -26.15 14.19
C GLN A 181 -8.95 -25.30 14.63
N VAL A 182 -9.35 -24.29 13.85
CA VAL A 182 -10.55 -23.48 14.08
C VAL A 182 -11.79 -24.37 14.12
N ASN A 183 -11.95 -25.27 13.16
CA ASN A 183 -13.10 -26.18 13.10
C ASN A 183 -13.16 -27.12 14.32
N GLU A 184 -12.02 -27.70 14.71
CA GLU A 184 -11.95 -28.60 15.87
C GLU A 184 -12.23 -27.87 17.19
N LEU A 185 -11.68 -26.66 17.34
CA LEU A 185 -11.89 -25.85 18.53
C LEU A 185 -13.33 -25.33 18.61
N THR A 186 -13.96 -25.03 17.47
CA THR A 186 -15.40 -24.69 17.40
C THR A 186 -16.26 -25.85 17.93
N ARG A 187 -16.00 -27.08 17.48
CA ARG A 187 -16.68 -28.28 18.01
C ARG A 187 -16.46 -28.46 19.51
N THR A 188 -15.23 -28.23 19.97
CA THR A 188 -14.89 -28.30 21.40
C THR A 188 -15.65 -27.27 22.22
N VAL A 189 -15.75 -26.03 21.74
CA VAL A 189 -16.54 -24.97 22.38
C VAL A 189 -18.01 -25.37 22.48
N THR A 190 -18.62 -25.82 21.38
CA THR A 190 -20.03 -26.28 21.40
C THR A 190 -20.25 -27.46 22.34
N ARG A 191 -19.31 -28.42 22.39
CA ARG A 191 -19.38 -29.55 23.32
C ARG A 191 -19.33 -29.09 24.77
N LEU A 192 -18.43 -28.17 25.12
CA LEU A 192 -18.31 -27.62 26.46
C LEU A 192 -19.57 -26.85 26.88
N GLU A 193 -20.14 -26.04 25.99
CA GLU A 193 -21.40 -25.31 26.23
C GLU A 193 -22.55 -26.27 26.53
N ARG A 194 -22.67 -27.36 25.76
CA ARG A 194 -23.67 -28.41 26.01
C ARG A 194 -23.45 -29.11 27.35
N GLU A 195 -22.22 -29.49 27.67
CA GLU A 195 -21.89 -30.15 28.95
C GLU A 195 -22.19 -29.24 30.14
N ILE A 196 -21.90 -27.94 30.05
CA ILE A 196 -22.26 -26.96 31.08
C ILE A 196 -23.78 -26.91 31.27
N ALA A 197 -24.54 -26.74 30.18
CA ALA A 197 -26.00 -26.69 30.24
C ALA A 197 -26.62 -27.97 30.86
N GLU A 198 -26.08 -29.15 30.52
CA GLU A 198 -26.50 -30.41 31.14
C GLU A 198 -26.22 -30.42 32.65
N LYS A 199 -25.04 -29.96 33.09
CA LYS A 199 -24.69 -29.89 34.51
C LYS A 199 -25.54 -28.86 35.28
N GLU A 200 -25.86 -27.73 34.66
CA GLU A 200 -26.80 -26.75 35.22
C GLU A 200 -28.20 -27.34 35.43
N GLY A 201 -28.66 -28.20 34.51
CA GLY A 201 -29.89 -28.97 34.67
C GLY A 201 -29.89 -29.86 35.93
N TYR A 202 -28.78 -30.55 36.20
CA TYR A 202 -28.63 -31.36 37.43
C TYR A 202 -28.59 -30.48 38.69
N VAL A 203 -27.93 -29.31 38.63
CA VAL A 203 -27.93 -28.35 39.74
C VAL A 203 -29.35 -27.87 40.05
N ALA A 204 -30.12 -27.50 39.03
CA ALA A 204 -31.51 -27.07 39.21
C ALA A 204 -32.37 -28.16 39.87
N LEU A 205 -32.22 -29.42 39.43
CA LEU A 205 -32.93 -30.55 40.03
C LEU A 205 -32.56 -30.77 41.50
N ALA A 206 -31.26 -30.70 41.84
CA ALA A 206 -30.79 -30.82 43.22
C ALA A 206 -31.29 -29.65 44.09
N GLN A 207 -31.33 -28.43 43.56
CA GLN A 207 -31.89 -27.26 44.24
C GLN A 207 -33.38 -27.40 44.51
N THR A 208 -34.18 -27.81 43.52
CA THR A 208 -35.62 -28.05 43.70
C THR A 208 -35.87 -29.14 44.77
N ARG A 209 -35.10 -30.23 44.74
CA ARG A 209 -35.20 -31.29 45.77
C ARG A 209 -34.87 -30.76 47.18
N LEU A 210 -33.84 -29.92 47.32
CA LEU A 210 -33.51 -29.27 48.59
C LEU A 210 -34.60 -28.29 49.05
N ALA A 211 -35.16 -27.51 48.13
CA ALA A 211 -36.24 -26.57 48.42
C ALA A 211 -37.49 -27.30 48.94
N ASN A 212 -37.91 -28.39 48.28
CA ASN A 212 -39.04 -29.20 48.72
C ASN A 212 -38.80 -29.78 50.13
N ARG A 213 -37.58 -30.22 50.43
CA ARG A 213 -37.22 -30.71 51.78
C ARG A 213 -37.28 -29.60 52.83
N SER A 214 -36.98 -28.36 52.46
CA SER A 214 -37.04 -27.20 53.37
C SER A 214 -38.46 -26.78 53.76
N GLN A 215 -39.49 -27.34 53.10
CA GLN A 215 -40.90 -27.07 53.38
C GLN A 215 -41.57 -28.14 54.26
N ARG A 216 -40.82 -29.14 54.73
CA ARG A 216 -41.38 -30.21 55.57
C ARG A 216 -41.82 -29.66 56.94
N PRO A 217 -42.99 -30.06 57.46
CA PRO A 217 -43.50 -29.54 58.74
C PRO A 217 -42.90 -30.27 59.94
N GLY A 218 -42.71 -29.52 61.04
CA GLY A 218 -42.38 -30.09 62.35
C GLY A 218 -41.09 -30.91 62.37
N ILE A 219 -41.16 -32.13 62.91
CA ILE A 219 -40.00 -33.00 63.12
C ILE A 219 -39.43 -33.59 61.82
N GLU A 220 -40.22 -33.57 60.73
CA GLU A 220 -39.79 -33.99 59.38
C GLU A 220 -38.81 -33.01 58.74
N LEU A 221 -38.68 -31.79 59.29
CA LEU A 221 -37.64 -30.82 58.90
C LEU A 221 -36.29 -31.21 59.50
N CYS A 222 -35.80 -32.39 59.15
CA CYS A 222 -34.56 -32.94 59.65
C CYS A 222 -33.44 -32.88 58.59
N ARG A 223 -32.19 -32.75 59.05
CA ARG A 223 -30.99 -32.89 58.19
C ARG A 223 -30.67 -34.36 57.97
N ASP A 224 -31.56 -35.05 57.29
CA ASP A 224 -31.38 -36.45 56.96
C ASP A 224 -30.20 -36.70 56.01
N ASN A 225 -29.82 -37.98 55.86
CA ASN A 225 -28.70 -38.38 55.01
C ASN A 225 -28.84 -37.90 53.57
N VAL A 226 -30.07 -37.81 53.06
CA VAL A 226 -30.34 -37.35 51.69
C VAL A 226 -30.14 -35.84 51.57
N TYR A 227 -30.52 -35.05 52.58
CA TYR A 227 -30.25 -33.61 52.62
C TYR A 227 -28.74 -33.32 52.57
N GLU A 228 -27.95 -34.01 53.39
CA GLU A 228 -26.48 -33.85 53.38
C GLU A 228 -25.86 -34.40 52.07
N GLY A 229 -26.41 -35.48 51.52
CA GLY A 229 -26.03 -36.00 50.20
C GLY A 229 -26.25 -34.97 49.08
N LEU A 230 -27.45 -34.37 49.01
CA LEU A 230 -27.78 -33.35 48.00
C LEU A 230 -26.89 -32.10 48.12
N LYS A 231 -26.53 -31.68 49.34
CA LYS A 231 -25.58 -30.58 49.55
C LYS A 231 -24.19 -30.89 48.98
N LYS A 232 -23.68 -32.09 49.26
CA LYS A 232 -22.38 -32.54 48.73
C LYS A 232 -22.41 -32.66 47.21
N GLU A 233 -23.48 -33.22 46.65
CA GLU A 233 -23.69 -33.32 45.21
C GLU A 233 -23.72 -31.94 44.55
N LEU A 234 -24.47 -30.98 45.12
CA LEU A 234 -24.54 -29.62 44.62
C LEU A 234 -23.16 -28.92 44.64
N ALA A 235 -22.38 -29.10 45.70
CA ALA A 235 -21.02 -28.57 45.77
C ALA A 235 -20.12 -29.18 44.69
N ALA A 236 -20.20 -30.49 44.47
CA ALA A 236 -19.43 -31.20 43.43
C ALA A 236 -19.83 -30.78 42.01
N LEU A 237 -21.14 -30.64 41.73
CA LEU A 237 -21.66 -30.17 40.44
C LEU A 237 -21.19 -28.75 40.14
N ARG A 238 -21.28 -27.83 41.12
CA ARG A 238 -20.78 -26.45 40.97
C ARG A 238 -19.27 -26.40 40.72
N GLY A 239 -18.49 -27.22 41.44
CA GLY A 239 -17.06 -27.34 41.20
C GLY A 239 -16.72 -27.87 39.80
N THR A 240 -17.56 -28.76 39.25
CA THR A 240 -17.42 -29.29 37.88
C THR A 240 -17.74 -28.21 36.85
N ILE A 241 -18.85 -27.49 37.01
CA ILE A 241 -19.25 -26.38 36.13
C ILE A 241 -18.14 -25.32 36.09
N ALA A 242 -17.60 -24.90 37.24
CA ALA A 242 -16.52 -23.90 37.27
C ALA A 242 -15.27 -24.33 36.48
N LYS A 243 -14.92 -25.62 36.49
CA LYS A 243 -13.81 -26.16 35.70
C LYS A 243 -14.12 -26.18 34.20
N LEU A 244 -15.35 -26.55 33.84
CA LEU A 244 -15.83 -26.53 32.45
C LEU A 244 -15.85 -25.10 31.90
N ASP A 245 -16.39 -24.14 32.66
CA ASP A 245 -16.40 -22.71 32.31
C ASP A 245 -14.98 -22.17 32.10
N GLY A 246 -14.06 -22.48 33.02
CA GLY A 246 -12.67 -22.08 32.85
C GLY A 246 -12.04 -22.63 31.56
N SER A 247 -12.40 -23.86 31.18
CA SER A 247 -11.94 -24.48 29.93
C SER A 247 -12.62 -23.87 28.69
N LEU A 248 -13.90 -23.51 28.81
CA LEU A 248 -14.66 -22.84 27.76
C LEU A 248 -14.09 -21.45 27.47
N VAL A 249 -13.79 -20.66 28.51
CA VAL A 249 -13.19 -19.33 28.37
C VAL A 249 -11.84 -19.41 27.65
N ARG A 250 -10.98 -20.34 28.06
CA ARG A 250 -9.68 -20.56 27.38
C ARG A 250 -9.87 -20.98 25.91
N SER A 251 -10.77 -21.93 25.65
CA SER A 251 -11.04 -22.40 24.28
C SER A 251 -11.60 -21.30 23.38
N LYS A 252 -12.53 -20.47 23.89
CA LYS A 252 -13.08 -19.31 23.18
C LYS A 252 -12.03 -18.23 22.91
N ALA A 253 -11.07 -18.03 23.82
CA ALA A 253 -9.97 -17.09 23.61
C ALA A 253 -9.02 -17.57 22.50
N THR A 254 -8.62 -18.84 22.55
CA THR A 254 -7.79 -19.47 21.49
C THR A 254 -8.51 -19.46 20.14
N LEU A 255 -9.82 -19.71 20.11
CA LEU A 255 -10.61 -19.68 18.87
C LEU A 255 -10.62 -18.29 18.24
N ARG A 256 -10.80 -17.23 19.05
CA ARG A 256 -10.73 -15.85 18.57
C ARG A 256 -9.36 -15.52 17.98
N TYR A 257 -8.29 -15.96 18.65
CA TYR A 257 -6.92 -15.79 18.16
C TYR A 257 -6.73 -16.47 16.80
N LEU A 258 -7.08 -17.75 16.69
CA LEU A 258 -6.92 -18.52 15.45
C LEU A 258 -7.77 -17.96 14.31
N LEU A 259 -9.00 -17.49 14.60
CA LEU A 259 -9.85 -16.88 13.58
C LEU A 259 -9.24 -15.58 13.04
N ASN A 260 -8.64 -14.76 13.91
CA ASN A 260 -7.92 -13.56 13.47
C ASN A 260 -6.69 -13.93 12.63
N THR A 261 -5.90 -14.92 13.08
CA THR A 261 -4.75 -15.43 12.32
C THR A 261 -5.17 -15.99 10.97
N GLN A 262 -6.30 -16.67 10.87
CA GLN A 262 -6.85 -17.19 9.61
C GLN A 262 -7.09 -16.05 8.61
N VAL A 263 -7.77 -14.97 9.02
CA VAL A 263 -8.05 -13.82 8.15
C VAL A 263 -6.76 -13.16 7.65
N MET A 264 -5.78 -12.95 8.54
CA MET A 264 -4.48 -12.39 8.15
C MET A 264 -3.74 -13.28 7.13
N GLN A 265 -3.82 -14.61 7.29
CA GLN A 265 -3.24 -15.54 6.31
C GLN A 265 -3.97 -15.47 4.96
N GLU A 266 -5.30 -15.37 4.95
CA GLU A 266 -6.09 -15.22 3.72
C GLU A 266 -5.73 -13.95 2.97
N GLU A 267 -5.57 -12.83 3.68
CA GLU A 267 -5.11 -11.55 3.11
C GLU A 267 -3.72 -11.68 2.48
N GLU A 268 -2.75 -12.26 3.20
CA GLU A 268 -1.41 -12.48 2.65
C GLU A 268 -1.38 -13.42 1.45
N ILE A 269 -2.20 -14.49 1.44
CA ILE A 269 -2.34 -15.39 0.29
C ILE A 269 -2.88 -14.63 -0.91
N ASN A 270 -3.87 -13.76 -0.71
CA ASN A 270 -4.46 -12.95 -1.78
C ASN A 270 -3.43 -11.96 -2.34
N LEU A 271 -2.68 -11.26 -1.48
CA LEU A 271 -1.61 -10.36 -1.91
C LEU A 271 -0.54 -11.09 -2.73
N LYS A 272 -0.07 -12.25 -2.25
CA LYS A 272 0.91 -13.07 -2.98
C LYS A 272 0.34 -13.58 -4.30
N THR A 273 -0.95 -13.90 -4.35
CA THR A 273 -1.62 -14.33 -5.58
C THR A 273 -1.66 -13.21 -6.60
N GLU A 274 -1.98 -12.00 -6.18
CA GLU A 274 -1.97 -10.83 -7.08
C GLU A 274 -0.56 -10.47 -7.52
N SER A 275 0.43 -10.49 -6.63
CA SER A 275 1.84 -10.27 -7.01
C SER A 275 2.30 -11.28 -8.06
N LEU A 276 1.97 -12.57 -7.88
CA LEU A 276 2.29 -13.60 -8.88
C LEU A 276 1.54 -13.37 -10.20
N ARG A 277 0.30 -12.90 -10.18
CA ARG A 277 -0.44 -12.56 -11.40
C ARG A 277 0.28 -11.46 -12.17
N ILE A 278 0.66 -10.38 -11.50
CA ILE A 278 1.41 -9.27 -12.10
C ILE A 278 2.72 -9.78 -12.67
N ASP A 279 3.48 -10.53 -11.88
CA ASP A 279 4.80 -11.00 -12.29
C ASP A 279 4.72 -11.98 -13.46
N GLU A 280 3.80 -12.93 -13.44
CA GLU A 280 3.73 -14.01 -14.43
C GLU A 280 2.96 -13.63 -15.69
N VAL A 281 1.92 -12.80 -15.57
CA VAL A 281 1.05 -12.43 -16.69
C VAL A 281 1.52 -11.11 -17.30
N ASP A 282 1.69 -10.08 -16.49
CA ASP A 282 1.92 -8.73 -17.00
C ASP A 282 3.41 -8.52 -17.32
N CYS A 283 4.29 -8.79 -16.35
CA CYS A 283 5.72 -8.55 -16.46
C CYS A 283 6.40 -9.51 -17.45
N ILE A 284 6.15 -10.82 -17.38
CA ILE A 284 6.78 -11.79 -18.32
C ILE A 284 6.35 -11.49 -19.76
N THR A 285 5.06 -11.27 -20.01
CA THR A 285 4.57 -10.96 -21.37
C THR A 285 5.23 -9.70 -21.93
N MET A 286 5.35 -8.64 -21.12
CA MET A 286 6.07 -7.44 -21.53
C MET A 286 7.55 -7.73 -21.82
N ARG A 287 8.21 -8.54 -20.99
CA ARG A 287 9.62 -8.89 -21.16
C ARG A 287 9.88 -9.74 -22.42
N GLU A 288 8.99 -10.67 -22.75
CA GLU A 288 9.08 -11.50 -23.95
C GLU A 288 8.85 -10.71 -25.25
N SER A 289 8.18 -9.54 -25.17
CA SER A 289 7.97 -8.67 -26.32
C SER A 289 9.24 -7.99 -26.82
N PHE A 290 10.28 -7.88 -25.98
CA PHE A 290 11.57 -7.31 -26.37
C PHE A 290 12.37 -8.28 -27.23
N LYS A 291 12.16 -8.22 -28.55
CA LYS A 291 12.99 -8.91 -29.54
C LYS A 291 14.15 -8.01 -29.98
N PHE A 292 15.36 -8.36 -29.54
CA PHE A 292 16.57 -7.70 -30.03
C PHE A 292 17.00 -8.36 -31.34
N GLN A 293 16.94 -7.62 -32.45
CA GLN A 293 17.50 -8.09 -33.73
C GLN A 293 19.01 -8.20 -33.59
N SER A 294 19.58 -9.32 -34.06
CA SER A 294 21.02 -9.45 -34.23
C SER A 294 21.46 -8.57 -35.40
N PHE A 295 22.44 -7.70 -35.14
CA PHE A 295 23.22 -7.03 -36.19
C PHE A 295 24.15 -8.03 -36.89
#